data_AF-A0A7R8AKJ6-F1
#
_entry.id   AF-A0A7R8AKJ6-F1
#
_cell.length_a   1.000
_cell.length_b   1.000
_cell.length_c   1.000
_cell.angle_alpha   90.00
_cell.angle_beta   90.00
_cell.angle_gamma   90.00
#
_symmetry.space_group_name_H-M   'P 1'
#
loop_
_entity.id
_entity.type
_entity.pdbx_description
1 polymer ?
#
loop_
_entity_poly.entity_id
_entity_poly.type
_entity_poly.pdbx_seq_one_letter_code
_entity_poly.pdbx_strand_id
1 'polypeptide(L)'
;MPLPYAEAVRLVEEEAQCQRQHKPSPSESCSIYNACDRVVSTTIYSPISTPQYDTSAMDGFALSAAATENASAETPVIFEVTATTTAGDKPHSTVDDLRDGVPPCLEIMTGAPFPLGLDRDWYDCCVPVEDVVVTENKFSTRRYIAVSKPARHFQHRRFAGGDFRKRDVIIEAGESVLPQHVMAMASVGLTHVPVLRRPRVAIFSTGCELLSPDALSKPHDFMIHDANGPYLTTMLRRRGVDVDFRGVLRDSPETMQDAISTALDKSRPYTVESSYKRAFAVQWHEGFSAIIPQKPRHIPTGHIDAE
;
A
#
# COMPACT_ATOMS: atom_id res chain seq x y z
N MET A 1 12.11 -42.48 13.93
CA MET A 1 12.07 -42.26 12.46
C MET A 1 12.51 -40.84 12.17
N PRO A 2 13.02 -40.52 10.97
CA PRO A 2 13.12 -39.14 10.52
C PRO A 2 11.70 -38.54 10.44
N LEU A 3 11.56 -37.27 10.78
CA LEU A 3 10.27 -36.59 10.81
C LEU A 3 9.81 -36.26 9.37
N PRO A 4 8.54 -36.49 8.97
CA PRO A 4 8.01 -36.11 7.66
C PRO A 4 8.10 -34.60 7.42
N TYR A 5 8.36 -34.19 6.17
CA TYR A 5 8.51 -32.77 5.82
C TYR A 5 7.29 -31.91 6.20
N ALA A 6 6.08 -32.38 5.91
CA ALA A 6 4.85 -31.66 6.25
C ALA A 6 4.65 -31.52 7.77
N GLU A 7 5.09 -32.51 8.55
CA GLU A 7 5.04 -32.46 10.02
C GLU A 7 6.09 -31.48 10.57
N ALA A 8 7.28 -31.42 9.97
CA ALA A 8 8.33 -30.48 10.35
C ALA A 8 7.92 -29.02 10.09
N VAL A 9 7.29 -28.75 8.94
CA VAL A 9 6.73 -27.43 8.62
C VAL A 9 5.64 -27.07 9.63
N ARG A 10 4.71 -27.98 9.93
CA ARG A 10 3.63 -27.72 10.89
C ARG A 10 4.15 -27.35 12.28
N LEU A 11 5.15 -28.07 12.81
CA LEU A 11 5.77 -27.76 14.10
C LEU A 11 6.44 -26.37 14.12
N VAL A 12 7.11 -25.98 13.03
CA VAL A 12 7.71 -24.64 12.90
C VAL A 12 6.65 -23.54 12.81
N GLU A 13 5.53 -23.80 12.11
CA GLU A 13 4.40 -22.87 12.04
C GLU A 13 3.67 -22.72 13.37
N GLU A 14 3.43 -23.83 14.09
CA GLU A 14 2.84 -23.85 15.43
C GLU A 14 3.69 -23.04 16.43
N GLU A 15 5.00 -23.26 16.47
CA GLU A 15 5.91 -22.49 17.33
C GLU A 15 5.98 -21.00 16.93
N ALA A 16 6.05 -20.69 15.64
CA ALA A 16 6.06 -19.31 15.16
C ALA A 16 4.74 -18.56 15.48
N GLN A 17 3.60 -19.25 15.48
CA GLN A 17 2.32 -18.71 15.93
C GLN A 17 2.31 -18.49 17.45
N CYS A 18 2.79 -19.46 18.23
CA CYS A 18 2.92 -19.37 19.68
C CYS A 18 3.78 -18.17 20.09
N GLN A 19 4.97 -18.01 19.50
CA GLN A 19 5.87 -16.88 19.74
C GLN A 19 5.23 -15.54 19.34
N ARG A 20 4.50 -15.48 18.22
CA ARG A 20 3.79 -14.27 17.78
C ARG A 20 2.72 -13.82 18.77
N GLN A 21 2.04 -14.76 19.44
CA GLN A 21 1.04 -14.47 20.46
C GLN A 21 1.67 -14.02 21.78
N HIS A 22 2.71 -14.71 22.26
CA HIS A 22 3.36 -14.40 23.54
C HIS A 22 4.26 -13.15 23.48
N LYS A 23 4.88 -12.88 22.32
CA LYS A 23 5.88 -11.83 22.14
C LYS A 23 5.69 -11.12 20.78
N PRO A 24 4.60 -10.36 20.59
CA PRO A 24 4.33 -9.67 19.34
C PRO A 24 5.48 -8.72 18.97
N SER A 25 5.80 -8.64 17.67
CA SER A 25 6.84 -7.75 17.19
C SER A 25 6.49 -6.29 17.53
N PRO A 26 7.44 -5.49 18.04
CA PRO A 26 7.17 -4.11 18.40
C PRO A 26 6.77 -3.29 17.17
N SER A 27 5.76 -2.44 17.32
CA SER A 27 5.36 -1.50 16.28
C SER A 27 6.37 -0.35 16.15
N GLU A 28 6.48 0.19 14.94
CA GLU A 28 7.17 1.44 14.63
C GLU A 28 6.40 2.20 13.55
N SER A 29 6.64 3.50 13.41
CA SER A 29 6.05 4.32 12.35
C SER A 29 7.02 4.39 11.18
N CYS A 30 6.53 4.15 9.95
CA CYS A 30 7.31 4.41 8.73
C CYS A 30 6.53 5.32 7.77
N SER A 31 7.24 6.10 6.95
CA SER A 31 6.63 6.85 5.87
C SER A 31 6.04 5.91 4.82
N ILE A 32 4.92 6.30 4.19
CA ILE A 32 4.25 5.51 3.14
C ILE A 32 5.19 5.12 1.98
N TYR A 33 6.19 5.95 1.66
CA TYR A 33 7.19 5.66 0.63
C TYR A 33 8.11 4.47 0.97
N ASN A 34 8.26 4.18 2.27
CA ASN A 34 9.04 3.06 2.80
C ASN A 34 8.15 1.95 3.40
N ALA A 35 6.83 2.01 3.15
CA ALA A 35 5.87 1.09 3.71
C ALA A 35 5.68 -0.19 2.89
N CYS A 36 5.95 -0.18 1.58
CA CYS A 36 5.84 -1.38 0.74
C CYS A 36 6.67 -2.55 1.31
N ASP A 37 6.12 -3.75 1.22
CA ASP A 37 6.67 -4.99 1.80
C ASP A 37 6.86 -4.98 3.34
N ARG A 38 6.32 -3.96 4.04
CA ARG A 38 6.14 -3.99 5.50
C ARG A 38 4.80 -4.62 5.84
N VAL A 39 4.69 -5.17 7.06
CA VAL A 39 3.44 -5.66 7.62
C VAL A 39 2.86 -4.59 8.55
N VAL A 40 1.59 -4.23 8.40
CA VAL A 40 0.94 -3.23 9.29
C VAL A 40 0.67 -3.84 10.67
N SER A 41 0.90 -3.07 11.73
CA SER A 41 0.71 -3.55 13.11
C SER A 41 -0.73 -3.37 13.62
N THR A 42 -1.50 -2.49 12.98
CA THR A 42 -2.91 -2.21 13.29
C THR A 42 -3.67 -1.92 11.99
N THR A 43 -4.95 -2.27 11.91
CA THR A 43 -5.83 -1.94 10.79
C THR A 43 -5.82 -0.44 10.51
N ILE A 44 -5.62 -0.06 9.26
CA ILE A 44 -5.60 1.34 8.81
C ILE A 44 -6.95 1.67 8.20
N TYR A 45 -7.54 2.76 8.69
CA TYR A 45 -8.85 3.25 8.27
C TYR A 45 -8.71 4.59 7.56
N SER A 46 -9.59 4.89 6.61
CA SER A 46 -9.63 6.22 5.99
C SER A 46 -10.04 7.30 7.02
N PRO A 47 -9.24 8.37 7.20
CA PRO A 47 -9.56 9.47 8.11
C PRO A 47 -10.67 10.39 7.57
N ILE A 48 -10.90 10.37 6.26
CA ILE A 48 -11.82 11.24 5.51
C ILE A 48 -12.73 10.44 4.58
N SER A 49 -13.75 11.07 4.03
CA SER A 49 -14.40 10.57 2.82
C SER A 49 -13.71 11.18 1.59
N THR A 50 -13.52 10.39 0.54
CA THR A 50 -12.96 10.81 -0.75
C THR A 50 -13.96 10.47 -1.87
N PRO A 51 -14.39 11.45 -2.69
CA PRO A 51 -14.24 12.89 -2.48
C PRO A 51 -14.94 13.35 -1.17
N GLN A 52 -14.55 14.51 -0.63
CA GLN A 52 -15.14 15.04 0.62
C GLN A 52 -16.54 15.65 0.42
N TYR A 53 -16.80 16.13 -0.80
CA TYR A 53 -18.05 16.73 -1.26
C TYR A 53 -18.50 16.02 -2.53
N ASP A 54 -19.74 16.26 -2.94
CA ASP A 54 -20.17 15.84 -4.27
C ASP A 54 -19.45 16.69 -5.32
N THR A 55 -18.86 16.07 -6.34
CA THR A 55 -18.09 16.74 -7.39
C THR A 55 -18.62 16.40 -8.78
N SER A 56 -18.31 17.23 -9.79
CA SER A 56 -18.65 16.90 -11.17
C SER A 56 -17.74 15.81 -11.73
N ALA A 57 -18.32 14.89 -12.51
CA ALA A 57 -17.61 13.89 -13.32
C ALA A 57 -17.16 14.44 -14.69
N MET A 58 -17.69 15.59 -15.11
CA MET A 58 -17.52 16.18 -16.45
C MET A 58 -17.33 17.70 -16.35
N ASP A 59 -16.86 18.33 -17.43
CA ASP A 59 -16.93 19.77 -17.61
C ASP A 59 -18.31 20.15 -18.17
N GLY A 60 -18.97 21.16 -17.60
CA GLY A 60 -20.32 21.53 -18.00
C GLY A 60 -21.00 22.52 -17.06
N PHE A 61 -22.29 22.33 -16.82
CA PHE A 61 -23.12 23.23 -16.04
C PHE A 61 -23.92 22.47 -14.99
N ALA A 62 -23.70 22.82 -13.72
CA ALA A 62 -24.52 22.37 -12.61
C ALA A 62 -25.83 23.17 -12.60
N LEU A 63 -26.95 22.45 -12.53
CA LEU A 63 -28.30 23.01 -12.56
C LEU A 63 -29.31 22.05 -11.91
N SER A 64 -30.58 22.46 -11.87
CA SER A 64 -31.69 21.63 -11.40
C SER A 64 -32.24 20.78 -12.54
N ALA A 65 -32.20 19.45 -12.42
CA ALA A 65 -32.75 18.52 -13.41
C ALA A 65 -34.25 18.74 -13.60
N ALA A 66 -34.99 19.04 -12.52
CA ALA A 66 -36.42 19.34 -12.57
C ALA A 66 -36.75 20.53 -13.49
N ALA A 67 -35.90 21.57 -13.51
CA ALA A 67 -36.07 22.71 -14.42
C ALA A 67 -35.92 22.35 -15.91
N THR A 68 -35.35 21.17 -16.23
CA THR A 68 -35.17 20.67 -17.60
C THR A 68 -36.24 19.67 -18.05
N GLU A 69 -37.23 19.33 -17.21
CA GLU A 69 -38.22 18.25 -17.49
C GLU A 69 -38.93 18.42 -18.85
N ASN A 70 -39.24 19.65 -19.24
CA ASN A 70 -39.92 20.00 -20.50
C ASN A 70 -38.96 20.48 -21.61
N ALA A 71 -37.65 20.32 -21.45
CA ALA A 71 -36.67 20.74 -22.45
C ALA A 71 -36.71 19.86 -23.71
N SER A 72 -36.78 20.48 -24.90
CA SER A 72 -36.63 19.80 -26.18
C SER A 72 -35.77 20.61 -27.16
N ALA A 73 -35.54 20.08 -28.37
CA ALA A 73 -34.84 20.81 -29.43
C ALA A 73 -35.67 22.00 -29.96
N GLU A 74 -37.00 21.89 -29.91
CA GLU A 74 -37.96 22.91 -30.32
C GLU A 74 -38.22 23.92 -29.19
N THR A 75 -38.21 23.47 -27.94
CA THR A 75 -38.40 24.30 -26.74
C THR A 75 -37.26 24.08 -25.73
N PRO A 76 -36.05 24.62 -25.99
CA PRO A 76 -34.94 24.54 -25.05
C PRO A 76 -35.18 25.43 -23.83
N VAL A 77 -34.73 24.98 -22.66
CA VAL A 77 -34.78 25.77 -21.42
C VAL A 77 -33.52 26.63 -21.32
N ILE A 78 -33.70 27.93 -21.05
CA ILE A 78 -32.61 28.88 -20.88
C ILE A 78 -32.25 29.02 -19.40
N PHE A 79 -30.95 28.97 -19.08
CA PHE A 79 -30.42 29.23 -17.74
C PHE A 79 -29.43 30.41 -17.77
N GLU A 80 -29.35 31.21 -16.70
CA GLU A 80 -28.31 32.23 -16.49
C GLU A 80 -27.09 31.59 -15.81
N VAL A 81 -25.88 31.78 -16.35
CA VAL A 81 -24.64 31.32 -15.71
C VAL A 81 -24.24 32.32 -14.65
N THR A 82 -24.57 32.03 -13.39
CA THR A 82 -24.42 33.00 -12.27
C THR A 82 -23.02 33.03 -11.68
N ALA A 83 -22.27 31.93 -11.76
CA ALA A 83 -20.87 31.82 -11.35
C ALA A 83 -20.18 30.62 -12.03
N THR A 84 -18.88 30.48 -11.78
CA THR A 84 -18.03 29.36 -12.23
C THR A 84 -17.34 28.72 -11.02
N THR A 85 -17.10 27.41 -11.06
CA THR A 85 -16.33 26.69 -10.04
C THR A 85 -15.39 25.66 -10.66
N THR A 86 -14.18 25.56 -10.11
CA THR A 86 -13.07 24.75 -10.61
C THR A 86 -12.52 23.82 -9.53
N ALA A 87 -11.71 22.84 -9.93
CA ALA A 87 -11.13 21.89 -8.98
C ALA A 87 -10.18 22.60 -7.99
N GLY A 88 -10.53 22.56 -6.70
CA GLY A 88 -9.80 23.25 -5.63
C GLY A 88 -10.52 24.48 -5.05
N ASP A 89 -11.56 24.97 -5.73
CA ASP A 89 -12.44 26.01 -5.17
C ASP A 89 -13.25 25.48 -3.98
N LYS A 90 -13.69 26.41 -3.13
CA LYS A 90 -14.70 26.10 -2.11
C LYS A 90 -16.06 25.94 -2.79
N PRO A 91 -16.95 25.06 -2.28
CA PRO A 91 -18.33 25.04 -2.73
C PRO A 91 -18.96 26.43 -2.60
N HIS A 92 -19.57 26.93 -3.68
CA HIS A 92 -20.35 28.16 -3.61
C HIS A 92 -21.58 27.97 -2.71
N SER A 93 -21.97 29.02 -1.99
CA SER A 93 -23.32 29.09 -1.41
C SER A 93 -24.36 29.23 -2.52
N THR A 94 -25.55 28.66 -2.35
CA THR A 94 -26.66 28.90 -3.27
C THR A 94 -26.96 30.40 -3.40
N VAL A 95 -27.33 30.79 -4.62
CA VAL A 95 -27.87 32.13 -4.91
C VAL A 95 -29.38 31.94 -5.03
N ASP A 96 -30.12 32.34 -4.02
CA ASP A 96 -31.56 32.02 -3.86
C ASP A 96 -32.50 32.85 -4.77
N ASP A 97 -31.96 33.70 -5.65
CA ASP A 97 -32.74 34.63 -6.48
C ASP A 97 -32.84 34.16 -7.94
N LEU A 98 -34.04 33.76 -8.36
CA LEU A 98 -34.44 33.76 -9.78
C LEU A 98 -34.39 35.20 -10.31
N ARG A 99 -33.39 35.52 -11.12
CA ARG A 99 -33.29 36.83 -11.76
C ARG A 99 -34.14 36.86 -13.02
N ASP A 100 -35.03 37.83 -13.09
CA ASP A 100 -35.89 38.08 -14.26
C ASP A 100 -36.72 36.85 -14.69
N GLY A 101 -36.95 35.89 -13.77
CA GLY A 101 -37.67 34.62 -14.01
C GLY A 101 -36.83 33.51 -14.67
N VAL A 102 -35.53 33.71 -14.89
CA VAL A 102 -34.63 32.71 -15.49
C VAL A 102 -34.00 31.84 -14.41
N PRO A 103 -33.99 30.50 -14.54
CA PRO A 103 -33.31 29.62 -13.59
C PRO A 103 -31.78 29.80 -13.63
N PRO A 104 -31.09 29.82 -12.48
CA PRO A 104 -29.64 29.90 -12.43
C PRO A 104 -28.99 28.55 -12.75
N CYS A 105 -27.79 28.61 -13.33
CA CYS A 105 -26.85 27.50 -13.44
C CYS A 105 -25.44 27.96 -13.07
N LEU A 106 -24.59 27.00 -12.72
CA LEU A 106 -23.19 27.22 -12.38
C LEU A 106 -22.31 26.50 -13.39
N GLU A 107 -21.37 27.19 -14.03
CA GLU A 107 -20.34 26.53 -14.84
C GLU A 107 -19.42 25.73 -13.92
N ILE A 108 -19.33 24.42 -14.12
CA ILE A 108 -18.66 23.47 -13.21
C ILE A 108 -17.66 22.63 -14.00
N MET A 109 -16.41 22.60 -13.53
CA MET A 109 -15.37 21.75 -14.13
C MET A 109 -15.25 20.40 -13.42
N THR A 110 -14.62 19.44 -14.09
CA THR A 110 -14.38 18.09 -13.60
C THR A 110 -13.64 18.13 -12.26
N GLY A 111 -14.20 17.44 -11.25
CA GLY A 111 -13.66 17.40 -9.89
C GLY A 111 -13.96 18.65 -9.04
N ALA A 112 -14.56 19.70 -9.59
CA ALA A 112 -15.04 20.84 -8.82
C ALA A 112 -16.27 20.46 -7.97
N PRO A 113 -16.45 21.04 -6.78
CA PRO A 113 -17.57 20.71 -5.90
C PRO A 113 -18.88 21.33 -6.39
N PHE A 114 -19.98 20.58 -6.21
CA PHE A 114 -21.33 21.15 -6.31
C PHE A 114 -21.57 22.19 -5.20
N PRO A 115 -22.38 23.24 -5.45
CA PRO A 115 -22.81 24.19 -4.42
C PRO A 115 -23.42 23.54 -3.18
N LEU A 116 -23.25 24.21 -2.04
CA LEU A 116 -23.89 23.82 -0.78
C LEU A 116 -25.13 24.71 -0.55
N GLY A 117 -26.29 24.06 -0.43
CA GLY A 117 -27.58 24.67 -0.08
C GLY A 117 -28.32 23.83 0.95
N LEU A 118 -29.20 24.47 1.72
CA LEU A 118 -30.07 23.80 2.69
C LEU A 118 -31.17 22.98 2.00
N ASP A 119 -31.69 23.50 0.90
CA ASP A 119 -32.59 22.80 -0.02
C ASP A 119 -31.78 22.22 -1.19
N ARG A 120 -31.95 20.92 -1.46
CA ARG A 120 -31.00 20.11 -2.25
C ARG A 120 -31.11 20.26 -3.77
N ASP A 121 -32.11 21.02 -4.24
CA ASP A 121 -32.70 20.76 -5.55
C ASP A 121 -32.33 21.80 -6.63
N TRP A 122 -31.59 22.86 -6.28
CA TRP A 122 -31.16 23.91 -7.22
C TRP A 122 -29.97 23.48 -8.10
N TYR A 123 -29.13 22.57 -7.61
CA TYR A 123 -27.92 22.08 -8.28
C TYR A 123 -27.78 20.58 -8.02
N ASP A 124 -28.62 19.77 -8.67
CA ASP A 124 -28.70 18.32 -8.46
C ASP A 124 -27.83 17.53 -9.46
N CYS A 125 -27.59 18.06 -10.67
CA CYS A 125 -26.92 17.36 -11.77
C CYS A 125 -25.96 18.28 -12.55
N CYS A 126 -25.08 17.71 -13.37
CA CYS A 126 -24.24 18.41 -14.33
C CYS A 126 -24.58 18.00 -15.77
N VAL A 127 -25.02 18.96 -16.58
CA VAL A 127 -25.17 18.80 -18.03
C VAL A 127 -23.82 19.12 -18.70
N PRO A 128 -23.25 18.23 -19.52
CA PRO A 128 -21.95 18.48 -20.15
C PRO A 128 -21.96 19.70 -21.07
N VAL A 129 -20.79 20.33 -21.25
CA VAL A 129 -20.65 21.50 -22.13
C VAL A 129 -21.02 21.19 -23.59
N GLU A 130 -20.83 19.95 -24.04
CA GLU A 130 -21.20 19.47 -25.38
C GLU A 130 -22.71 19.27 -25.60
N ASP A 131 -23.52 19.22 -24.54
CA ASP A 131 -24.98 19.05 -24.60
C ASP A 131 -25.76 20.37 -24.49
N VAL A 132 -25.06 21.52 -24.42
CA VAL A 132 -25.68 22.86 -24.31
C VAL A 132 -25.20 23.83 -25.39
N VAL A 133 -26.01 24.85 -25.69
CA VAL A 133 -25.61 25.97 -26.55
C VAL A 133 -25.38 27.21 -25.69
N VAL A 134 -24.14 27.67 -25.60
CA VAL A 134 -23.78 28.91 -24.90
C VAL A 134 -24.22 30.12 -25.74
N THR A 135 -25.03 30.98 -25.14
CA THR A 135 -25.51 32.23 -25.75
C THR A 135 -24.87 33.43 -25.07
N GLU A 136 -23.96 34.09 -25.78
CA GLU A 136 -23.34 35.34 -25.34
C GLU A 136 -24.15 36.55 -25.81
N ASN A 137 -24.58 37.40 -24.87
CA ASN A 137 -25.15 38.69 -25.20
C ASN A 137 -24.03 39.73 -25.37
N LYS A 138 -23.74 40.14 -26.60
CA LYS A 138 -22.68 41.13 -26.93
C LYS A 138 -22.82 42.50 -26.26
N PHE A 139 -23.96 42.78 -25.63
CA PHE A 139 -24.26 44.03 -24.93
C PHE A 139 -24.41 43.86 -23.40
N SER A 140 -24.12 42.68 -22.84
CA SER A 140 -24.16 42.45 -21.39
C SER A 140 -23.07 41.49 -20.93
N THR A 141 -22.62 41.60 -19.68
CA THR A 141 -21.70 40.63 -19.06
C THR A 141 -22.37 39.31 -18.64
N ARG A 142 -23.70 39.19 -18.79
CA ARG A 142 -24.43 37.94 -18.48
C ARG A 142 -24.22 36.90 -19.58
N ARG A 143 -23.91 35.66 -19.16
CA ARG A 143 -23.85 34.48 -20.04
C ARG A 143 -25.08 33.62 -19.80
N TYR A 144 -25.63 33.04 -20.86
CA TYR A 144 -26.76 32.13 -20.79
C TYR A 144 -26.42 30.81 -21.50
N ILE A 145 -27.07 29.73 -21.10
CA ILE A 145 -27.03 28.45 -21.82
C ILE A 145 -28.44 28.03 -22.22
N ALA A 146 -28.54 27.33 -23.36
CA ALA A 146 -29.76 26.65 -23.78
C ALA A 146 -29.57 25.13 -23.63
N VAL A 147 -30.44 24.51 -22.84
CA VAL A 147 -30.48 23.05 -22.60
C VAL A 147 -31.66 22.48 -23.40
N SER A 148 -31.36 21.59 -24.35
CA SER A 148 -32.34 21.07 -25.33
C SER A 148 -32.81 19.64 -25.07
N LYS A 149 -32.44 19.06 -23.92
CA LYS A 149 -32.80 17.69 -23.49
C LYS A 149 -33.02 17.67 -21.97
N PRO A 150 -33.94 16.86 -21.44
CA PRO A 150 -34.07 16.72 -19.99
C PRO A 150 -32.83 16.04 -19.38
N ALA A 151 -32.28 16.65 -18.34
CA ALA A 151 -31.23 16.06 -17.52
C ALA A 151 -31.82 15.07 -16.51
N ARG A 152 -31.05 14.07 -16.11
CA ARG A 152 -31.43 13.15 -15.04
C ARG A 152 -30.95 13.68 -13.69
N HIS A 153 -31.76 13.48 -12.65
CA HIS A 153 -31.36 13.73 -11.27
C HIS A 153 -30.03 13.01 -10.96
N PHE A 154 -29.07 13.73 -10.37
CA PHE A 154 -27.69 13.28 -10.12
C PHE A 154 -26.85 12.89 -11.36
N GLN A 155 -27.24 13.28 -12.58
CA GLN A 155 -26.43 13.07 -13.78
C GLN A 155 -25.04 13.71 -13.62
N HIS A 156 -24.00 12.92 -13.94
CA HIS A 156 -22.59 13.29 -13.84
C HIS A 156 -22.12 13.81 -12.46
N ARG A 157 -22.84 13.47 -11.38
CA ARG A 157 -22.44 13.78 -10.00
C ARG A 157 -21.67 12.61 -9.39
N ARG A 158 -20.42 12.82 -8.97
CA ARG A 158 -19.66 11.90 -8.12
C ARG A 158 -19.98 12.22 -6.66
N PHE A 159 -20.59 11.28 -5.94
CA PHE A 159 -20.96 11.51 -4.54
C PHE A 159 -19.76 11.53 -3.60
N ALA A 160 -19.88 12.31 -2.52
CA ALA A 160 -18.98 12.30 -1.38
C ALA A 160 -18.81 10.88 -0.83
N GLY A 161 -17.57 10.45 -0.66
CA GLY A 161 -17.22 9.11 -0.20
C GLY A 161 -17.54 7.99 -1.20
N GLY A 162 -17.54 8.29 -2.50
CA GLY A 162 -17.64 7.29 -3.57
C GLY A 162 -16.38 6.43 -3.74
N ASP A 163 -15.20 6.94 -3.40
CA ASP A 163 -13.92 6.22 -3.51
C ASP A 163 -13.55 5.56 -2.16
N PHE A 164 -13.64 6.34 -1.06
CA PHE A 164 -13.53 5.87 0.32
C PHE A 164 -14.49 6.65 1.21
N ARG A 165 -15.13 6.02 2.19
CA ARG A 165 -15.84 6.70 3.28
C ARG A 165 -14.93 6.80 4.50
N LYS A 166 -15.18 7.81 5.32
CA LYS A 166 -14.52 7.92 6.63
C LYS A 166 -14.79 6.67 7.47
N ARG A 167 -13.71 6.05 7.97
CA ARG A 167 -13.66 4.74 8.66
C ARG A 167 -13.77 3.48 7.78
N ASP A 168 -13.75 3.59 6.45
CA ASP A 168 -13.53 2.39 5.62
C ASP A 168 -12.12 1.82 5.86
N VAL A 169 -11.99 0.49 5.83
CA VAL A 169 -10.71 -0.20 5.98
C VAL A 169 -9.90 -0.05 4.68
N ILE A 170 -8.63 0.33 4.81
CA ILE A 170 -7.67 0.40 3.69
C ILE A 170 -6.78 -0.84 3.66
N ILE A 171 -6.38 -1.36 4.83
CA ILE A 171 -5.57 -2.56 5.01
C ILE A 171 -5.75 -3.08 6.45
N GLU A 172 -5.84 -4.40 6.64
CA GLU A 172 -6.06 -5.05 7.93
C GLU A 172 -4.76 -5.31 8.71
N ALA A 173 -4.86 -5.35 10.05
CA ALA A 173 -3.73 -5.67 10.93
C ALA A 173 -3.08 -7.02 10.56
N GLY A 174 -1.76 -7.03 10.34
CA GLY A 174 -1.03 -8.24 9.94
C GLY A 174 -0.91 -8.47 8.42
N GLU A 175 -1.54 -7.65 7.59
CA GLU A 175 -1.35 -7.70 6.14
C GLU A 175 -0.07 -6.98 5.67
N SER A 176 0.45 -7.43 4.52
CA SER A 176 1.56 -6.76 3.84
C SER A 176 1.08 -5.55 3.03
N VAL A 177 1.78 -4.44 3.15
CA VAL A 177 1.53 -3.23 2.34
C VAL A 177 2.00 -3.48 0.90
N LEU A 178 1.08 -3.29 -0.04
CA LEU A 178 1.30 -3.39 -1.48
C LEU A 178 1.20 -2.00 -2.14
N PRO A 179 1.68 -1.80 -3.38
CA PRO A 179 1.66 -0.49 -4.04
C PRO A 179 0.27 0.17 -4.10
N GLN A 180 -0.79 -0.61 -4.30
CA GLN A 180 -2.16 -0.10 -4.26
C GLN A 180 -2.60 0.37 -2.86
N HIS A 181 -2.09 -0.23 -1.79
CA HIS A 181 -2.33 0.25 -0.42
C HIS A 181 -1.61 1.59 -0.20
N VAL A 182 -0.38 1.75 -0.70
CA VAL A 182 0.35 3.04 -0.66
C VAL A 182 -0.42 4.13 -1.41
N MET A 183 -0.96 3.82 -2.60
CA MET A 183 -1.79 4.74 -3.38
C MET A 183 -3.06 5.16 -2.63
N ALA A 184 -3.79 4.21 -2.04
CA ALA A 184 -4.99 4.46 -1.26
C ALA A 184 -4.70 5.32 -0.01
N MET A 185 -3.64 4.99 0.74
CA MET A 185 -3.24 5.75 1.92
C MET A 185 -2.83 7.19 1.56
N ALA A 186 -2.11 7.37 0.44
CA ALA A 186 -1.75 8.69 -0.06
C ALA A 186 -2.98 9.52 -0.48
N SER A 187 -3.97 8.91 -1.15
CA SER A 187 -5.17 9.62 -1.62
C SER A 187 -6.07 10.13 -0.49
N VAL A 188 -5.97 9.55 0.71
CA VAL A 188 -6.66 10.00 1.93
C VAL A 188 -5.76 10.82 2.87
N GLY A 189 -4.56 11.20 2.42
CA GLY A 189 -3.65 12.11 3.14
C GLY A 189 -2.77 11.47 4.23
N LEU A 190 -2.70 10.14 4.32
CA LEU A 190 -1.81 9.47 5.26
C LEU A 190 -0.35 9.53 4.75
N THR A 191 0.56 10.08 5.56
CA THR A 191 1.99 10.19 5.22
C THR A 191 2.86 9.14 5.91
N HIS A 192 2.36 8.57 7.01
CA HIS A 192 3.03 7.60 7.87
C HIS A 192 2.05 6.54 8.34
N VAL A 193 2.56 5.33 8.56
CA VAL A 193 1.77 4.14 8.90
C VAL A 193 2.41 3.31 10.01
N PRO A 194 1.61 2.71 10.90
CA PRO A 194 2.11 1.83 11.96
C PRO A 194 2.40 0.43 11.37
N VAL A 195 3.66 0.01 11.45
CA VAL A 195 4.15 -1.26 10.92
C VAL A 195 4.85 -2.07 11.99
N LEU A 196 4.85 -3.39 11.85
CA LEU A 196 5.69 -4.27 12.65
C LEU A 196 7.15 -4.03 12.28
N ARG A 197 8.02 -3.95 13.31
CA ARG A 197 9.48 -3.98 13.11
C ARG A 197 9.87 -5.27 12.39
N ARG A 198 10.80 -5.16 11.45
CA ARG A 198 11.34 -6.31 10.72
C ARG A 198 11.91 -7.35 11.69
N PRO A 199 11.67 -8.66 11.50
CA PRO A 199 12.37 -9.70 12.24
C PRO A 199 13.86 -9.60 11.94
N ARG A 200 14.70 -9.87 12.95
CA ARG A 200 16.15 -9.78 12.84
C ARG A 200 16.74 -11.18 12.84
N VAL A 201 17.51 -11.54 11.81
CA VAL A 201 18.16 -12.85 11.70
C VAL A 201 19.67 -12.68 11.67
N ALA A 202 20.39 -13.35 12.57
CA ALA A 202 21.85 -13.47 12.51
C ALA A 202 22.22 -14.76 11.77
N ILE A 203 23.07 -14.68 10.74
CA ILE A 203 23.49 -15.84 9.94
C ILE A 203 24.96 -16.16 10.17
N PHE A 204 25.26 -17.43 10.40
CA PHE A 204 26.61 -17.99 10.42
C PHE A 204 26.77 -19.09 9.36
N SER A 205 27.95 -19.20 8.76
CA SER A 205 28.32 -20.36 7.93
C SER A 205 29.30 -21.21 8.70
N THR A 206 29.15 -22.55 8.74
CA THR A 206 30.09 -23.40 9.50
C THR A 206 30.73 -24.48 8.64
N GLY A 207 32.03 -24.69 8.85
CA GLY A 207 32.80 -25.70 8.15
C GLY A 207 34.29 -25.39 8.17
N CYS A 208 35.11 -26.39 8.50
CA CYS A 208 36.57 -26.25 8.48
C CYS A 208 37.13 -26.09 7.05
N GLU A 209 36.36 -26.49 6.03
CA GLU A 209 36.69 -26.27 4.61
C GLU A 209 36.44 -24.82 4.13
N LEU A 210 35.67 -24.02 4.88
CA LEU A 210 35.24 -22.69 4.43
C LEU A 210 36.34 -21.64 4.61
N LEU A 211 36.55 -20.84 3.57
CA LEU A 211 37.46 -19.70 3.60
C LEU A 211 36.95 -18.60 4.54
N SER A 212 37.80 -18.16 5.47
CA SER A 212 37.59 -16.90 6.19
C SER A 212 37.66 -15.71 5.22
N PRO A 213 36.90 -14.62 5.43
CA PRO A 213 37.03 -13.39 4.64
C PRO A 213 38.47 -12.89 4.52
N ASP A 214 39.27 -13.02 5.59
CA ASP A 214 40.68 -12.59 5.62
C ASP A 214 41.61 -13.50 4.81
N ALA A 215 41.17 -14.70 4.44
CA ALA A 215 41.98 -15.66 3.70
C ALA A 215 42.07 -15.30 2.21
N LEU A 216 40.98 -14.78 1.62
CA LEU A 216 40.65 -14.62 0.19
C LEU A 216 41.75 -14.08 -0.77
N SER A 217 42.87 -13.59 -0.25
CA SER A 217 44.00 -13.01 -0.99
C SER A 217 45.17 -13.96 -1.24
N LYS A 218 45.11 -15.22 -0.77
CA LYS A 218 46.22 -16.20 -0.91
C LYS A 218 45.79 -17.45 -1.67
N PRO A 219 46.72 -18.22 -2.26
CA PRO A 219 46.44 -19.59 -2.69
C PRO A 219 46.05 -20.45 -1.48
N HIS A 220 45.06 -21.33 -1.66
CA HIS A 220 44.56 -22.22 -0.62
C HIS A 220 44.31 -23.61 -1.20
N ASP A 221 44.97 -24.62 -0.65
CA ASP A 221 44.70 -26.01 -1.02
C ASP A 221 43.52 -26.55 -0.20
N PHE A 222 42.60 -27.24 -0.89
CA PHE A 222 41.43 -27.95 -0.30
C PHE A 222 40.39 -27.11 0.47
N MET A 223 40.44 -25.77 0.38
CA MET A 223 39.42 -24.87 0.94
C MET A 223 38.45 -24.38 -0.14
N ILE A 224 37.23 -24.01 0.26
CA ILE A 224 36.16 -23.55 -0.62
C ILE A 224 35.54 -22.22 -0.14
N HIS A 225 34.96 -21.45 -1.06
CA HIS A 225 34.22 -20.24 -0.72
C HIS A 225 32.84 -20.55 -0.12
N ASP A 226 32.39 -19.71 0.81
CA ASP A 226 31.02 -19.77 1.31
C ASP A 226 30.02 -19.22 0.26
N ALA A 227 29.18 -20.10 -0.26
CA ALA A 227 28.06 -19.76 -1.14
C ALA A 227 26.72 -19.61 -0.39
N ASN A 228 26.60 -20.20 0.81
CA ASN A 228 25.32 -20.32 1.51
C ASN A 228 25.01 -19.06 2.34
N GLY A 229 25.99 -18.51 3.05
CA GLY A 229 25.83 -17.27 3.82
C GLY A 229 25.33 -16.10 2.96
N PRO A 230 25.98 -15.79 1.81
CA PRO A 230 25.48 -14.79 0.87
C PRO A 230 24.09 -15.10 0.28
N TYR A 231 23.81 -16.38 -0.03
CA TYR A 231 22.52 -16.80 -0.57
C TYR A 231 21.38 -16.57 0.43
N LEU A 232 21.50 -17.06 1.66
CA LEU A 232 20.46 -16.88 2.69
C LEU A 232 20.31 -15.40 3.06
N THR A 233 21.42 -14.67 3.17
CA THR A 233 21.39 -13.22 3.46
C THR A 233 20.58 -12.45 2.43
N THR A 234 20.78 -12.74 1.13
CA THR A 234 20.04 -12.05 0.05
C THR A 234 18.60 -12.53 -0.05
N MET A 235 18.33 -13.82 0.14
CA MET A 235 16.98 -14.41 0.16
C MET A 235 16.11 -13.78 1.26
N LEU A 236 16.58 -13.75 2.51
CA LEU A 236 15.83 -13.25 3.65
C LEU A 236 15.64 -11.72 3.59
N ARG A 237 16.65 -10.96 3.15
CA ARG A 237 16.49 -9.51 2.94
C ARG A 237 15.40 -9.18 1.91
N ARG A 238 15.27 -9.98 0.84
CA ARG A 238 14.15 -9.88 -0.12
C ARG A 238 12.78 -10.25 0.45
N ARG A 239 12.73 -10.89 1.63
CA ARG A 239 11.51 -11.17 2.40
C ARG A 239 11.27 -10.17 3.55
N GLY A 240 11.98 -9.04 3.55
CA GLY A 240 11.79 -7.98 4.55
C GLY A 240 12.44 -8.27 5.90
N VAL A 241 13.36 -9.23 5.99
CA VAL A 241 14.11 -9.56 7.21
C VAL A 241 15.34 -8.63 7.34
N ASP A 242 15.64 -8.17 8.56
CA ASP A 242 16.90 -7.49 8.90
C ASP A 242 17.97 -8.56 9.16
N VAL A 243 18.96 -8.70 8.26
CA VAL A 243 19.93 -9.81 8.33
C VAL A 243 21.34 -9.32 8.66
N ASP A 244 21.90 -9.89 9.72
CA ASP A 244 23.26 -9.68 10.24
C ASP A 244 24.10 -10.92 9.92
N PHE A 245 24.90 -10.88 8.84
CA PHE A 245 25.80 -11.99 8.50
C PHE A 245 27.07 -11.88 9.35
N ARG A 246 27.25 -12.86 10.23
CA ARG A 246 28.28 -12.90 11.27
C ARG A 246 29.57 -13.61 10.83
N GLY A 247 29.61 -14.10 9.59
CA GLY A 247 30.79 -14.71 8.97
C GLY A 247 30.86 -16.23 9.11
N VAL A 248 32.06 -16.76 8.87
CA VAL A 248 32.37 -18.19 8.90
C VAL A 248 32.89 -18.59 10.28
N LEU A 249 32.25 -19.57 10.91
CA LEU A 249 32.74 -20.21 12.14
C LEU A 249 33.48 -21.50 11.82
N ARG A 250 34.54 -21.77 12.59
CA ARG A 250 35.17 -23.10 12.62
C ARG A 250 34.27 -24.09 13.37
N ASP A 251 34.38 -25.36 12.99
CA ASP A 251 33.59 -26.45 13.57
C ASP A 251 34.19 -26.90 14.92
N SER A 252 34.06 -26.04 15.94
CA SER A 252 34.35 -26.37 17.34
C SER A 252 33.17 -26.01 18.26
N PRO A 253 32.86 -26.84 19.28
CA PRO A 253 31.76 -26.57 20.20
C PRO A 253 31.86 -25.20 20.88
N GLU A 254 33.05 -24.82 21.31
CA GLU A 254 33.31 -23.59 22.06
C GLU A 254 33.08 -22.36 21.18
N THR A 255 33.61 -22.34 19.94
CA THR A 255 33.43 -21.22 19.02
C THR A 255 31.98 -21.09 18.56
N MET A 256 31.26 -22.20 18.37
CA MET A 256 29.82 -22.16 18.10
C MET A 256 29.02 -21.66 19.31
N GLN A 257 29.32 -22.13 20.52
CA GLN A 257 28.64 -21.72 21.74
C GLN A 257 28.84 -20.22 22.03
N ASP A 258 30.08 -19.71 21.93
CA ASP A 258 30.40 -18.30 22.15
C ASP A 258 29.74 -17.41 21.08
N ALA A 259 29.76 -17.83 19.82
CA ALA A 259 29.17 -17.08 18.71
C ALA A 259 27.64 -17.00 18.83
N ILE A 260 26.97 -18.12 19.14
CA ILE A 260 25.52 -18.18 19.37
C ILE A 260 25.16 -17.34 20.60
N SER A 261 25.86 -17.52 21.72
CA SER A 261 25.62 -16.74 22.96
C SER A 261 25.79 -15.24 22.70
N THR A 262 26.82 -14.83 21.96
CA THR A 262 27.06 -13.42 21.59
C THR A 262 26.03 -12.85 20.60
N ALA A 263 25.38 -13.70 19.79
CA ALA A 263 24.30 -13.29 18.89
C ALA A 263 22.96 -13.12 19.62
N LEU A 264 22.74 -13.89 20.69
CA LEU A 264 21.56 -13.80 21.55
C LEU A 264 21.70 -12.67 22.58
N ASP A 265 22.89 -12.53 23.17
CA ASP A 265 23.18 -11.57 24.22
C ASP A 265 23.62 -10.20 23.67
N LYS A 266 22.63 -9.36 23.35
CA LYS A 266 22.74 -7.90 23.16
C LYS A 266 21.38 -7.24 22.91
N SER A 267 20.69 -6.83 23.98
CA SER A 267 19.71 -5.70 24.07
C SER A 267 18.59 -5.53 23.01
N ARG A 268 18.49 -6.39 21.99
CA ARG A 268 17.55 -6.44 20.88
C ARG A 268 17.57 -7.87 20.33
N PRO A 269 16.52 -8.69 20.53
CA PRO A 269 16.58 -10.11 20.21
C PRO A 269 16.80 -10.34 18.71
N TYR A 270 17.71 -11.27 18.40
CA TYR A 270 17.87 -11.87 17.09
C TYR A 270 17.26 -13.27 17.09
N THR A 271 16.67 -13.67 15.98
CA THR A 271 16.56 -15.07 15.57
C THR A 271 17.93 -15.48 15.00
N VAL A 272 18.44 -16.69 15.25
CA VAL A 272 19.74 -17.12 14.73
C VAL A 272 19.56 -18.25 13.70
N GLU A 273 20.35 -18.23 12.63
CA GLU A 273 20.34 -19.19 11.53
C GLU A 273 21.77 -19.58 11.16
N SER A 274 21.97 -20.82 10.69
CA SER A 274 23.29 -21.34 10.34
C SER A 274 23.24 -22.21 9.09
N SER A 275 24.27 -22.13 8.24
CA SER A 275 24.23 -22.72 6.90
C SER A 275 25.33 -23.77 6.66
N TYR A 276 24.93 -25.05 6.73
CA TYR A 276 25.78 -26.26 6.75
C TYR A 276 26.77 -26.28 7.94
N LYS A 277 27.21 -27.42 8.51
CA LYS A 277 26.99 -28.84 8.14
C LYS A 277 25.95 -29.61 8.99
N ARG A 278 25.66 -29.21 10.24
CA ARG A 278 24.86 -30.04 11.18
C ARG A 278 23.95 -29.33 12.20
N ALA A 279 23.82 -27.99 12.19
CA ALA A 279 22.99 -27.27 13.15
C ALA A 279 22.10 -26.20 12.50
N PHE A 280 20.81 -26.24 12.82
CA PHE A 280 19.96 -25.06 12.87
C PHE A 280 19.88 -24.63 14.34
N ALA A 281 20.10 -23.36 14.64
CA ALA A 281 20.09 -22.83 16.00
C ALA A 281 19.16 -21.62 16.09
N VAL A 282 17.87 -21.81 15.79
CA VAL A 282 16.82 -20.81 16.03
C VAL A 282 16.53 -20.78 17.53
N GLN A 283 17.37 -20.09 18.31
CA GLN A 283 17.14 -19.94 19.75
C GLN A 283 16.30 -18.69 20.01
N TRP A 284 15.09 -18.90 20.51
CA TRP A 284 14.27 -17.87 21.13
C TRP A 284 14.72 -17.68 22.59
N HIS A 285 14.38 -16.54 23.20
CA HIS A 285 14.71 -16.30 24.60
C HIS A 285 13.87 -17.23 25.48
N GLU A 286 14.55 -18.19 26.12
CA GLU A 286 14.04 -19.31 26.93
C GLU A 286 13.49 -20.53 26.14
N GLY A 287 14.11 -21.70 26.35
CA GLY A 287 13.65 -23.01 25.84
C GLY A 287 14.50 -23.61 24.70
N PHE A 288 15.06 -24.80 24.90
CA PHE A 288 15.97 -25.49 23.97
C PHE A 288 15.29 -26.69 23.29
N SER A 289 15.54 -26.95 21.99
CA SER A 289 15.73 -28.31 21.40
C SER A 289 16.00 -28.28 19.87
N ALA A 290 16.72 -29.29 19.35
CA ALA A 290 17.28 -29.37 17.97
C ALA A 290 16.62 -30.49 17.10
N ILE A 291 17.32 -31.03 16.06
CA ILE A 291 17.00 -32.22 15.16
C ILE A 291 16.22 -31.82 13.86
N ILE A 292 16.45 -32.26 12.60
CA ILE A 292 17.38 -33.21 11.86
C ILE A 292 17.60 -32.73 10.37
N PRO A 293 18.51 -33.29 9.53
CA PRO A 293 18.89 -32.73 8.20
C PRO A 293 18.26 -33.38 6.94
N GLN A 294 18.46 -32.74 5.77
CA GLN A 294 18.19 -33.27 4.41
C GLN A 294 19.42 -33.10 3.49
N LYS A 295 19.65 -34.06 2.58
CA LYS A 295 20.77 -34.02 1.61
C LYS A 295 20.61 -32.89 0.58
N PRO A 296 21.71 -32.27 0.08
CA PRO A 296 21.64 -31.45 -1.13
C PRO A 296 21.27 -32.33 -2.33
N ARG A 297 20.35 -31.84 -3.18
CA ARG A 297 20.09 -32.44 -4.50
C ARG A 297 21.18 -31.98 -5.47
N HIS A 298 21.59 -32.87 -6.36
CA HIS A 298 22.57 -32.56 -7.41
C HIS A 298 22.12 -31.37 -8.27
N ILE A 299 23.05 -30.44 -8.51
CA ILE A 299 22.99 -29.52 -9.63
C ILE A 299 23.60 -30.25 -10.84
N PRO A 300 22.91 -30.38 -11.98
CA PRO A 300 23.52 -30.91 -13.19
C PRO A 300 24.49 -29.88 -13.77
N THR A 301 25.77 -30.23 -13.86
CA THR A 301 26.72 -29.49 -14.70
C THR A 301 26.47 -29.87 -16.16
N GLY A 302 25.87 -28.96 -16.92
CA GLY A 302 25.75 -29.13 -18.37
C GLY A 302 27.14 -29.10 -19.01
N HIS A 303 27.54 -30.19 -19.65
CA HIS A 303 28.69 -30.19 -20.55
C HIS A 303 28.38 -29.30 -21.77
N ILE A 304 29.27 -28.36 -22.04
CA ILE A 304 29.36 -27.71 -23.35
C ILE A 304 30.41 -28.52 -24.11
N ASP A 305 29.95 -29.48 -24.89
CA ASP A 305 30.78 -30.08 -25.94
C ASP A 305 30.68 -29.20 -27.18
N ALA A 306 31.83 -28.95 -27.81
CA ALA A 306 31.94 -28.07 -28.97
C ALA A 306 32.11 -28.89 -30.26
N GLU A 307 31.20 -28.68 -31.21
CA GLU A 307 31.39 -28.80 -32.67
C GLU A 307 30.59 -27.68 -33.36
#